data_AF-A0A521ZLH9-F1
#
_entry.id   AF-A0A521ZLH9-F1
#
_cell.length_a   1.000
_cell.length_b   1.000
_cell.length_c   1.000
_cell.angle_alpha   90.00
_cell.angle_beta   90.00
_cell.angle_gamma   90.00
#
_symmetry.space_group_name_H-M   'P 1'
#
loop_
_entity.id
_entity.type
_entity.pdbx_description
1 polymer ?
#
loop_
_entity_poly.entity_id
_entity_poly.type
_entity_poly.pdbx_seq_one_letter_code
_entity_poly.pdbx_strand_id
1 'polypeptide(L)'
;MTKVLKAGALWLAITVVVWLFTIWHWQSSRHEASTAEIVGQLFALPVVLTAFFLLVLWAVQRLRAQASAPVVPVVGPKAGVPAVTANPTQGVSDEAQRQLSAWVLAEAVTLPAGSDASAAWSGLQSQSVRPELDSELQDINGLPIFTSRVADLDVRDWLDAHAELAQGGIALPDEVLRGLALLEAPLHQMLNAVSELVPADGGAFEQEAQAASGGGVSGSDMKSHLSGVAVPVNKAAVQARAALAPQLTVRLLLPSSWGEHERAAVVEWVRSQCGALLDWADATRAKGVRWLVEALERPEDLWDELDRQMVQWSREPRPELWLILAVDSAVNEARIERMQAVGELFTSSHQTGKVPGEAAAGLLLANEHWPDLAQRAEPPVRMWRPVRASRDKSADAIGRVGSTVLGAALQHAFSLNLADKDRVLVVADADHRASRTAELFEALQDVMPGVDPMLAVTRVGESCGDLGVARALVPSALACAALRAGDKPDQVAVATHVQSSHDRVVVALAPWRAEPVAA
;
A
#
# COMPACT_ATOMS: atom_id res chain seq x y z
N MET A 1 39.24 -25.82 1.57
CA MET A 1 39.82 -25.10 0.41
C MET A 1 38.82 -24.18 -0.29
N THR A 2 37.54 -24.55 -0.44
CA THR A 2 36.50 -23.76 -1.12
C THR A 2 36.16 -22.39 -0.49
N LYS A 3 36.20 -22.24 0.84
CA LYS A 3 35.90 -20.96 1.51
C LYS A 3 36.99 -19.89 1.29
N VAL A 4 38.25 -20.30 1.27
CA VAL A 4 39.39 -19.40 1.04
C VAL A 4 39.41 -18.92 -0.42
N LEU A 5 39.07 -19.79 -1.37
CA LEU A 5 38.91 -19.43 -2.78
C LEU A 5 37.78 -18.42 -3.01
N LYS A 6 36.64 -18.59 -2.33
CA LYS A 6 35.51 -17.64 -2.41
C LYS A 6 35.85 -16.27 -1.81
N ALA A 7 36.54 -16.25 -0.67
CA ALA A 7 36.99 -15.01 -0.05
C ALA A 7 38.02 -14.28 -0.92
N GLY A 8 38.95 -15.01 -1.54
CA GLY A 8 39.92 -14.46 -2.48
C GLY A 8 39.27 -13.88 -3.74
N ALA A 9 38.30 -14.59 -4.32
CA ALA A 9 37.56 -14.11 -5.50
C ALA A 9 36.74 -12.84 -5.20
N LEU A 10 36.12 -12.77 -4.02
CA LEU A 10 35.36 -11.60 -3.58
C LEU A 10 36.26 -10.37 -3.38
N TRP A 11 37.40 -10.54 -2.72
CA TRP A 11 38.37 -9.45 -2.55
C TRP A 11 38.88 -8.93 -3.90
N LEU A 12 39.17 -9.84 -4.83
CA LEU A 12 39.60 -9.48 -6.18
C LEU A 12 38.51 -8.73 -6.94
N ALA A 13 37.25 -9.16 -6.86
CA ALA A 13 36.12 -8.47 -7.49
C ALA A 13 35.92 -7.04 -6.94
N ILE A 14 35.93 -6.87 -5.62
CA ILE A 14 35.79 -5.55 -4.98
C ILE A 14 36.95 -4.63 -5.39
N THR A 15 38.17 -5.16 -5.40
CA THR A 15 39.37 -4.41 -5.78
C THR A 15 39.29 -3.95 -7.24
N VAL A 16 38.90 -4.83 -8.16
CA VAL A 16 38.74 -4.49 -9.58
C VAL A 16 37.69 -3.41 -9.80
N VAL A 17 36.54 -3.49 -9.11
CA VAL A 17 35.48 -2.47 -9.22
C VAL A 17 35.95 -1.12 -8.70
N VAL A 18 36.62 -1.09 -7.53
CA VAL A 18 37.17 0.15 -6.97
C VAL A 18 38.20 0.75 -7.92
N TRP A 19 39.11 -0.06 -8.47
CA TRP A 19 40.11 0.41 -9.42
C TRP A 19 39.48 0.99 -10.68
N LEU A 20 38.51 0.30 -11.29
CA LEU A 20 37.83 0.77 -12.49
C LEU A 20 37.13 2.11 -12.25
N PHE A 21 36.44 2.25 -11.13
CA PHE A 21 35.74 3.49 -10.78
C PHE A 21 36.72 4.64 -10.48
N THR A 22 37.77 4.39 -9.71
CA THR A 22 38.79 5.41 -9.38
C THR A 22 39.53 5.89 -10.64
N ILE A 23 39.95 4.97 -11.52
CA ILE A 23 40.64 5.30 -12.76
C ILE A 23 39.72 6.08 -13.71
N TRP A 24 38.46 5.65 -13.84
CA TRP A 24 37.47 6.36 -14.65
C TRP A 24 37.23 7.79 -14.14
N HIS A 25 37.09 7.95 -12.82
CA HIS A 25 36.90 9.25 -12.18
C HIS A 25 38.09 10.21 -12.37
N TRP A 26 39.33 9.72 -12.27
CA TRP A 26 40.51 10.55 -12.53
C TRP A 26 40.64 10.93 -14.01
N GLN A 27 40.29 10.02 -14.92
CA GLN A 27 40.29 10.29 -16.35
C GLN A 27 39.22 11.31 -16.75
N SER A 28 38.01 11.22 -16.19
CA SER A 28 36.91 12.16 -16.48
C SER A 28 37.19 13.55 -15.91
N SER A 29 37.89 13.65 -14.78
CA SER A 29 38.11 14.91 -14.07
C SER A 29 39.43 15.62 -14.38
N ARG A 30 40.29 15.04 -15.26
CA ARG A 30 41.68 15.49 -15.50
C ARG A 30 42.46 15.77 -14.20
N HIS A 31 42.28 14.91 -13.20
CA HIS A 31 42.89 15.09 -11.88
C HIS A 31 44.35 14.59 -11.90
N GLU A 32 45.30 15.44 -11.51
CA GLU A 32 46.70 15.03 -11.33
C GLU A 32 46.86 14.35 -9.96
N ALA A 33 46.67 13.03 -9.94
CA ALA A 33 46.72 12.25 -8.70
C ALA A 33 48.13 12.23 -8.10
N SER A 34 48.23 12.62 -6.83
CA SER A 34 49.46 12.54 -6.06
C SER A 34 49.79 11.10 -5.63
N THR A 35 51.07 10.78 -5.37
CA THR A 35 51.49 9.43 -4.96
C THR A 35 50.77 8.93 -3.69
N ALA A 36 50.42 9.85 -2.78
CA ALA A 36 49.67 9.52 -1.56
C ALA A 36 48.21 9.14 -1.86
N GLU A 37 47.56 9.83 -2.79
CA GLU A 37 46.17 9.52 -3.22
C GLU A 37 46.09 8.20 -3.96
N ILE A 38 47.12 7.88 -4.76
CA ILE A 38 47.23 6.58 -5.44
C ILE A 38 47.26 5.44 -4.43
N VAL A 39 48.09 5.55 -3.40
CA VAL A 39 48.17 4.51 -2.36
C VAL A 39 46.87 4.44 -1.56
N GLY A 40 46.26 5.58 -1.21
CA GLY A 40 45.01 5.61 -0.47
C GLY A 40 43.83 4.98 -1.22
N GLN A 41 43.65 5.33 -2.49
CA GLN A 41 42.47 4.93 -3.25
C GLN A 41 42.61 3.54 -3.89
N LEU A 42 43.81 3.12 -4.32
CA LEU A 42 44.00 1.80 -4.94
C LEU A 42 44.32 0.69 -3.93
N PHE A 43 44.79 1.00 -2.72
CA PHE A 43 45.15 -0.02 -1.73
C PHE A 43 44.36 0.07 -0.42
N ALA A 44 44.22 1.25 0.19
CA ALA A 44 43.53 1.35 1.47
C ALA A 44 42.00 1.19 1.33
N LEU A 45 41.40 1.84 0.33
CA LEU A 45 39.96 1.81 0.12
C LEU A 45 39.38 0.40 -0.18
N PRO A 46 39.97 -0.43 -1.06
CA PRO A 46 39.49 -1.79 -1.27
C PRO A 46 39.57 -2.67 -0.02
N VAL A 47 40.61 -2.48 0.81
CA VAL A 47 40.79 -3.23 2.06
C VAL A 47 39.72 -2.85 3.08
N VAL A 48 39.45 -1.56 3.25
CA VAL A 48 38.40 -1.06 4.17
C VAL A 48 37.02 -1.55 3.73
N LEU A 49 36.69 -1.44 2.44
CA LEU A 49 35.41 -1.91 1.90
C LEU A 49 35.23 -3.42 2.04
N THR A 50 36.30 -4.19 1.81
CA THR A 50 36.23 -5.65 1.99
C THR A 50 36.05 -6.01 3.47
N ALA A 51 36.77 -5.35 4.38
CA ALA A 51 36.62 -5.58 5.82
C ALA A 51 35.20 -5.24 6.31
N PHE A 52 34.65 -4.11 5.84
CA PHE A 52 33.28 -3.70 6.14
C PHE A 52 32.25 -4.73 5.64
N PHE A 53 32.38 -5.17 4.39
CA PHE A 53 31.47 -6.16 3.81
C PHE A 53 31.52 -7.52 4.55
N LEU A 54 32.71 -7.96 4.96
CA LEU A 54 32.85 -9.19 5.76
C LEU A 54 32.22 -9.06 7.16
N LEU A 55 32.32 -7.88 7.78
CA LEU A 55 31.65 -7.60 9.07
C LEU A 55 30.13 -7.66 8.95
N VAL A 56 29.55 -7.07 7.89
CA VAL A 56 28.11 -7.13 7.61
C VAL A 56 27.66 -8.57 7.41
N LEU A 57 28.38 -9.35 6.59
CA LEU A 57 28.07 -10.77 6.37
C LEU A 57 28.15 -11.58 7.66
N TRP A 58 29.15 -11.31 8.50
CA TRP A 58 29.29 -11.96 9.80
C TRP A 58 28.14 -11.62 10.76
N ALA A 59 27.73 -10.35 10.83
CA ALA A 59 26.59 -9.91 11.63
C ALA A 59 25.28 -10.57 11.20
N VAL A 60 25.01 -10.63 9.88
CA VAL A 60 23.81 -11.30 9.32
C VAL A 60 23.83 -12.81 9.61
N GLN A 61 24.99 -13.47 9.48
CA GLN A 61 25.13 -14.88 9.82
C GLN A 61 24.90 -15.15 11.31
N ARG A 62 25.37 -14.26 12.19
CA ARG A 62 25.18 -14.37 13.64
C ARG A 62 23.71 -14.20 14.04
N LEU A 63 22.99 -13.27 13.42
CA LEU A 63 21.55 -13.09 13.61
C LEU A 63 20.74 -14.29 13.12
N ARG A 64 21.09 -14.85 11.95
CA ARG A 64 20.46 -16.07 11.44
C ARG A 64 20.73 -17.29 12.32
N ALA A 65 21.95 -17.42 12.85
CA ALA A 65 22.29 -18.50 13.78
C ALA A 65 21.56 -18.38 15.13
N GLN A 66 21.25 -17.16 15.59
CA GLN A 66 20.41 -16.92 16.77
C GLN A 66 18.93 -17.23 16.50
N ALA A 67 18.45 -16.99 15.27
CA ALA A 67 17.10 -17.35 14.85
C ALA A 67 16.91 -18.87 14.60
N SER A 68 17.99 -19.62 14.41
CA SER A 68 17.96 -21.08 14.16
C SER A 68 18.37 -21.93 15.37
N ALA A 69 18.51 -21.34 16.56
CA ALA A 69 18.83 -22.11 17.77
C ALA A 69 17.60 -22.94 18.20
N PRO A 70 17.70 -24.28 18.28
CA PRO A 70 16.60 -25.11 18.78
C PRO A 70 16.39 -24.84 20.27
N VAL A 71 15.14 -24.56 20.64
CA VAL A 71 14.71 -24.34 22.03
C VAL A 71 14.86 -25.64 22.82
N VAL A 72 15.87 -25.71 23.67
CA VAL A 72 16.03 -26.78 24.65
C VAL A 72 15.09 -26.49 25.83
N PRO A 73 14.18 -27.41 26.20
CA PRO A 73 13.32 -27.20 27.36
C PRO A 73 14.15 -27.36 28.63
N VAL A 74 14.31 -26.27 29.38
CA VAL A 74 14.94 -26.29 30.71
C VAL A 74 13.89 -26.66 31.74
N VAL A 75 14.07 -27.85 32.32
CA VAL A 75 13.39 -28.34 33.52
C VAL A 75 13.70 -27.39 34.68
N GLY A 76 12.67 -26.80 35.28
CA GLY A 76 12.81 -25.93 36.44
C GLY A 76 12.94 -26.69 37.78
N PRO A 77 13.27 -25.97 38.87
CA PRO A 77 12.80 -26.34 40.20
C PRO A 77 11.88 -25.27 40.82
N LYS A 78 10.90 -25.81 41.56
CA LYS A 78 9.86 -25.18 42.37
C LYS A 78 10.39 -24.14 43.37
N ALA A 79 9.65 -23.05 43.59
CA ALA A 79 8.66 -22.92 44.67
C ALA A 79 8.38 -21.44 45.05
N GLY A 80 7.10 -21.05 44.94
CA GLY A 80 6.36 -20.41 46.03
C GLY A 80 6.44 -18.89 46.22
N VAL A 81 5.59 -18.14 45.52
CA VAL A 81 4.81 -16.97 46.02
C VAL A 81 3.57 -16.83 45.11
N PRO A 82 2.33 -16.61 45.61
CA PRO A 82 1.17 -16.41 44.76
C PRO A 82 1.19 -14.98 44.21
N ALA A 83 1.63 -14.84 42.96
CA ALA A 83 1.44 -13.62 42.19
C ALA A 83 0.38 -13.90 41.12
N VAL A 84 -0.62 -13.02 41.09
CA VAL A 84 -1.69 -12.90 40.11
C VAL A 84 -1.18 -13.28 38.71
N THR A 85 -1.76 -14.33 38.14
CA THR A 85 -1.52 -14.78 36.78
C THR A 85 -1.93 -13.68 35.80
N ALA A 86 -0.97 -12.85 35.41
CA ALA A 86 -0.94 -12.31 34.07
C ALA A 86 -0.79 -13.50 33.13
N ASN A 87 -1.80 -13.73 32.27
CA ASN A 87 -1.70 -14.73 31.21
C ASN A 87 -0.41 -14.47 30.41
N PRO A 88 0.44 -15.48 30.18
CA PRO A 88 1.52 -15.35 29.24
C PRO A 88 0.88 -15.03 27.89
N THR A 89 1.34 -13.95 27.26
CA THR A 89 0.95 -13.47 25.94
C THR A 89 0.96 -14.67 24.99
N GLN A 90 -0.22 -15.21 24.68
CA GLN A 90 -0.37 -16.19 23.63
C GLN A 90 -0.01 -15.47 22.33
N GLY A 91 1.16 -15.77 21.77
CA GLY A 91 1.44 -15.39 20.40
C GLY A 91 0.32 -15.96 19.54
N VAL A 92 -0.42 -15.09 18.85
CA VAL A 92 -1.43 -15.48 17.87
C VAL A 92 -0.78 -16.47 16.90
N SER A 93 -1.36 -17.67 16.74
CA SER A 93 -0.81 -18.69 15.84
C SER A 93 -0.69 -18.14 14.41
N ASP A 94 0.23 -18.67 13.61
CA ASP A 94 0.40 -18.23 12.22
C ASP A 94 -0.89 -18.30 11.40
N GLU A 95 -1.78 -19.23 11.75
CA GLU A 95 -3.10 -19.37 11.12
C GLU A 95 -4.09 -18.29 11.56
N ALA A 96 -4.14 -17.96 12.86
CA ALA A 96 -4.97 -16.86 13.34
C ALA A 96 -4.44 -15.50 12.83
N GLN A 97 -3.13 -15.34 12.63
CA GLN A 97 -2.58 -14.13 12.00
C GLN A 97 -2.92 -13.99 10.52
N ARG A 98 -3.23 -15.10 9.82
CA ARG A 98 -3.69 -15.07 8.42
C ARG A 98 -5.14 -14.62 8.30
N GLN A 99 -5.95 -14.81 9.35
CA GLN A 99 -7.35 -14.42 9.38
C GLN A 99 -7.58 -12.96 9.79
N LEU A 100 -6.53 -12.22 10.15
CA LEU A 100 -6.63 -10.80 10.46
C LEU A 100 -7.24 -10.03 9.28
N SER A 101 -8.12 -9.10 9.61
CA SER A 101 -8.83 -8.28 8.64
C SER A 101 -8.98 -6.84 9.11
N ALA A 102 -9.28 -5.97 8.16
CA ALA A 102 -9.62 -4.57 8.34
C ALA A 102 -10.91 -4.27 7.58
N TRP A 103 -11.47 -3.11 7.82
CA TRP A 103 -12.67 -2.61 7.17
C TRP A 103 -12.31 -1.50 6.20
N VAL A 104 -12.63 -1.67 4.93
CA VAL A 104 -12.62 -0.58 3.95
C VAL A 104 -13.89 0.22 4.17
N LEU A 105 -13.70 1.45 4.62
CA LEU A 105 -14.75 2.39 4.95
C LEU A 105 -15.18 3.20 3.73
N ALA A 106 -14.21 3.55 2.88
CA ALA A 106 -14.42 4.28 1.64
C ALA A 106 -13.29 3.97 0.66
N GLU A 107 -13.58 4.16 -0.61
CA GLU A 107 -12.66 4.04 -1.72
C GLU A 107 -12.88 5.19 -2.72
N ALA A 108 -11.82 5.60 -3.40
CA ALA A 108 -11.92 6.55 -4.50
C ALA A 108 -10.87 6.23 -5.55
N VAL A 109 -11.16 6.52 -6.82
CA VAL A 109 -10.19 6.44 -7.90
C VAL A 109 -10.45 7.56 -8.90
N THR A 110 -9.39 7.97 -9.58
CA THR A 110 -9.48 8.74 -10.82
C THR A 110 -8.69 7.97 -11.86
N LEU A 111 -9.40 7.44 -12.86
CA LEU A 111 -8.87 6.58 -13.91
C LEU A 111 -9.33 7.10 -15.28
N PRO A 112 -8.66 6.71 -16.37
CA PRO A 112 -9.17 6.92 -17.72
C PRO A 112 -10.57 6.31 -17.92
N ALA A 113 -10.91 5.28 -17.13
CA ALA A 113 -12.21 4.63 -17.17
C ALA A 113 -13.33 5.35 -16.39
N GLY A 114 -13.00 6.36 -15.57
CA GLY A 114 -13.98 7.11 -14.79
C GLY A 114 -13.35 7.96 -13.69
N SER A 115 -14.06 9.03 -13.30
CA SER A 115 -13.63 10.02 -12.31
C SER A 115 -13.87 9.63 -10.85
N ASP A 116 -14.61 8.53 -10.61
CA ASP A 116 -14.84 7.92 -9.31
C ASP A 116 -14.86 6.39 -9.43
N ALA A 117 -14.90 5.67 -8.30
CA ALA A 117 -14.78 4.21 -8.28
C ALA A 117 -15.96 3.47 -8.94
N SER A 118 -17.18 4.02 -8.84
CA SER A 118 -18.38 3.42 -9.43
C SER A 118 -18.41 3.64 -10.95
N ALA A 119 -18.11 4.86 -11.39
CA ALA A 119 -17.99 5.22 -12.79
C ALA A 119 -16.86 4.43 -13.45
N ALA A 120 -15.69 4.33 -12.80
CA ALA A 120 -14.56 3.57 -13.31
C ALA A 120 -14.85 2.07 -13.42
N TRP A 121 -15.50 1.48 -12.41
CA TRP A 121 -15.95 0.08 -12.49
C TRP A 121 -16.90 -0.13 -13.67
N SER A 122 -17.91 0.73 -13.82
CA SER A 122 -18.87 0.66 -14.93
C SER A 122 -18.20 0.83 -16.29
N GLY A 123 -17.26 1.77 -16.41
CA GLY A 123 -16.46 2.03 -17.61
C GLY A 123 -15.66 0.79 -18.03
N LEU A 124 -14.97 0.15 -17.09
CA LEU A 124 -14.22 -1.08 -17.35
C LEU A 124 -15.12 -2.24 -17.79
N GLN A 125 -16.28 -2.41 -17.15
CA GLN A 125 -17.21 -3.49 -17.50
C GLN A 125 -17.87 -3.29 -18.86
N SER A 126 -18.06 -2.06 -19.29
CA SER A 126 -18.54 -1.74 -20.65
C SER A 126 -17.49 -2.00 -21.75
N GLN A 127 -16.22 -2.22 -21.38
CA GLN A 127 -15.08 -2.36 -22.30
C GLN A 127 -14.95 -1.21 -23.31
N SER A 128 -15.47 -0.03 -22.96
CA SER A 128 -15.43 1.16 -23.82
C SER A 128 -14.10 1.91 -23.75
N VAL A 129 -13.28 1.60 -22.73
CA VAL A 129 -12.03 2.30 -22.43
C VAL A 129 -10.84 1.43 -22.79
N ARG A 130 -9.94 1.98 -23.60
CA ARG A 130 -8.70 1.33 -24.04
C ARG A 130 -7.61 2.36 -24.28
N PRO A 131 -6.33 1.97 -24.24
CA PRO A 131 -5.25 2.85 -24.64
C PRO A 131 -5.42 3.31 -26.09
N GLU A 132 -5.11 4.58 -26.36
CA GLU A 132 -5.21 5.21 -27.69
C GLU A 132 -3.89 5.89 -28.07
N LEU A 133 -3.71 6.20 -29.35
CA LEU A 133 -2.53 6.93 -29.80
C LEU A 133 -2.59 8.37 -29.26
N ASP A 134 -1.55 8.77 -28.53
CA ASP A 134 -1.41 10.10 -27.96
C ASP A 134 -1.07 11.12 -29.05
N SER A 135 -1.74 12.28 -29.04
CA SER A 135 -1.52 13.35 -30.02
C SER A 135 -0.27 14.19 -29.74
N GLU A 136 0.25 14.13 -28.50
CA GLU A 136 1.37 14.96 -28.05
C GLU A 136 2.63 14.13 -27.85
N LEU A 137 2.48 12.90 -27.34
CA LEU A 137 3.61 12.03 -26.99
C LEU A 137 4.01 11.10 -28.16
N GLN A 138 5.32 11.07 -28.42
CA GLN A 138 5.91 10.32 -29.54
C GLN A 138 7.07 9.45 -29.07
N ASP A 139 7.38 8.41 -29.85
CA ASP A 139 8.56 7.58 -29.68
C ASP A 139 9.82 8.24 -30.27
N ILE A 140 10.97 7.55 -30.16
CA ILE A 140 12.26 8.04 -30.65
C ILE A 140 12.32 8.15 -32.18
N ASN A 141 11.38 7.52 -32.87
CA ASN A 141 11.23 7.59 -34.32
C ASN A 141 10.22 8.67 -34.75
N GLY A 142 9.67 9.43 -33.80
CA GLY A 142 8.63 10.44 -34.04
C GLY A 142 7.24 9.85 -34.32
N LEU A 143 6.99 8.60 -33.95
CA LEU A 143 5.68 7.97 -34.10
C LEU A 143 4.84 8.16 -32.82
N PRO A 144 3.53 8.42 -32.92
CA PRO A 144 2.69 8.52 -31.73
C PRO A 144 2.69 7.20 -30.95
N ILE A 145 2.63 7.29 -29.63
CA ILE A 145 2.63 6.14 -28.72
C ILE A 145 1.25 5.89 -28.15
N PHE A 146 0.97 4.66 -27.72
CA PHE A 146 -0.27 4.38 -26.99
C PHE A 146 -0.17 4.90 -25.56
N THR A 147 -1.17 5.65 -25.09
CA THR A 147 -1.32 6.08 -23.70
C THR A 147 -2.74 5.84 -23.21
N SER A 148 -2.89 5.72 -21.91
CA SER A 148 -4.18 5.72 -21.22
C SER A 148 -4.30 7.00 -20.41
N ARG A 149 -4.60 8.10 -21.10
CA ARG A 149 -4.72 9.44 -20.52
C ARG A 149 -6.13 9.66 -19.94
N VAL A 150 -6.21 10.33 -18.79
CA VAL A 150 -7.44 10.95 -18.29
C VAL A 150 -7.69 12.21 -19.13
N ALA A 151 -8.64 12.11 -20.04
CA ALA A 151 -8.91 13.13 -21.06
C ALA A 151 -9.41 14.45 -20.47
N ASP A 152 -10.28 14.39 -19.46
CA ASP A 152 -10.97 15.56 -18.90
C ASP A 152 -10.15 16.32 -17.83
N LEU A 153 -8.83 16.12 -17.79
CA LEU A 153 -7.94 16.74 -16.80
C LEU A 153 -7.16 17.92 -17.39
N ASP A 154 -7.74 19.12 -17.28
CA ASP A 154 -7.07 20.38 -17.64
C ASP A 154 -6.22 20.89 -16.47
N VAL A 155 -4.90 20.72 -16.59
CA VAL A 155 -3.93 21.11 -15.57
C VAL A 155 -3.81 22.63 -15.43
N ARG A 156 -4.10 23.41 -16.48
CA ARG A 156 -4.02 24.88 -16.43
C ARG A 156 -5.19 25.44 -15.66
N ASP A 157 -6.40 25.02 -16.01
CA ASP A 157 -7.61 25.42 -15.28
C ASP A 157 -7.51 24.98 -13.81
N TRP A 158 -6.96 23.78 -13.56
CA TRP A 158 -6.69 23.29 -12.21
C TRP A 158 -5.69 24.18 -11.45
N LEU A 159 -4.59 24.59 -12.09
CA LEU A 159 -3.58 25.46 -11.46
C LEU A 159 -4.11 26.87 -11.20
N ASP A 160 -4.96 27.40 -12.09
CA ASP A 160 -5.63 28.69 -11.89
C ASP A 160 -6.56 28.68 -10.66
N ALA A 161 -7.21 27.53 -10.40
CA ALA A 161 -8.00 27.32 -9.18
C ALA A 161 -7.15 27.19 -7.91
N HIS A 162 -5.88 26.77 -8.05
CA HIS A 162 -4.92 26.56 -6.96
C HIS A 162 -3.75 27.56 -7.02
N ALA A 163 -4.07 28.85 -7.17
CA ALA A 163 -3.10 29.92 -7.35
C ALA A 163 -2.08 30.05 -6.20
N GLU A 164 -2.35 29.48 -5.02
CA GLU A 164 -1.39 29.36 -3.91
C GLU A 164 -0.14 28.56 -4.28
N LEU A 165 -0.27 27.56 -5.15
CA LEU A 165 0.87 26.77 -5.65
C LEU A 165 1.79 27.62 -6.54
N ALA A 166 1.23 28.57 -7.29
CA ALA A 166 2.00 29.48 -8.12
C ALA A 166 2.76 30.55 -7.30
N GLN A 167 2.32 30.83 -6.06
CA GLN A 167 2.89 31.86 -5.20
C GLN A 167 4.11 31.39 -4.38
N GLY A 168 4.39 30.08 -4.37
CA GLY A 168 5.46 29.44 -3.58
C GLY A 168 6.90 29.67 -4.09
N GLY A 169 7.10 30.44 -5.16
CA GLY A 169 8.42 30.85 -5.67
C GLY A 169 9.19 29.81 -6.49
N ILE A 170 8.79 28.53 -6.48
CA ILE A 170 9.33 27.46 -7.34
C ILE A 170 8.18 26.88 -8.16
N ALA A 171 8.31 26.94 -9.49
CA ALA A 171 7.34 26.33 -10.40
C ALA A 171 7.48 24.80 -10.34
N LEU A 172 6.38 24.11 -10.06
CA LEU A 172 6.33 22.65 -10.11
C LEU A 172 6.34 22.17 -11.57
N PRO A 173 7.03 21.06 -11.88
CA PRO A 173 6.97 20.46 -13.21
C PRO A 173 5.56 20.01 -13.59
N ASP A 174 5.26 19.99 -14.88
CA ASP A 174 3.95 19.58 -15.41
C ASP A 174 3.55 18.16 -14.96
N GLU A 175 4.49 17.23 -14.80
CA GLU A 175 4.20 15.88 -14.26
C GLU A 175 3.68 15.90 -12.81
N VAL A 176 4.19 16.82 -11.99
CA VAL A 176 3.78 16.97 -10.59
C VAL A 176 2.42 17.64 -10.51
N LEU A 177 2.20 18.69 -11.31
CA LEU A 177 0.92 19.37 -11.41
C LEU A 177 -0.19 18.42 -11.92
N ARG A 178 0.12 17.61 -12.94
CA ARG A 178 -0.81 16.58 -13.44
C ARG A 178 -1.13 15.55 -12.35
N GLY A 179 -0.13 15.13 -11.58
CA GLY A 179 -0.34 14.26 -10.42
C GLY A 179 -1.24 14.88 -9.36
N LEU A 180 -1.04 16.16 -9.00
CA LEU A 180 -1.90 16.85 -8.04
C LEU A 180 -3.34 16.95 -8.54
N ALA A 181 -3.53 17.29 -9.81
CA ALA A 181 -4.86 17.37 -10.43
C ALA A 181 -5.57 16.00 -10.44
N LEU A 182 -4.84 14.90 -10.69
CA LEU A 182 -5.39 13.54 -10.56
C LEU A 182 -5.79 13.22 -9.12
N LEU A 183 -5.00 13.66 -8.14
CA LEU A 183 -5.17 13.33 -6.72
C LEU A 183 -6.33 14.08 -6.05
N GLU A 184 -6.75 15.24 -6.58
CA GLU A 184 -7.75 16.11 -5.96
C GLU A 184 -9.06 15.40 -5.64
N ALA A 185 -9.66 14.72 -6.63
CA ALA A 185 -10.96 14.07 -6.42
C ALA A 185 -10.88 12.93 -5.39
N PRO A 186 -9.90 11.99 -5.44
CA PRO A 186 -9.74 10.98 -4.40
C PRO A 186 -9.44 11.59 -3.02
N LEU A 187 -8.64 12.65 -2.94
CA LEU A 187 -8.37 13.35 -1.68
C LEU A 187 -9.67 13.88 -1.07
N HIS A 188 -10.45 14.66 -1.82
CA HIS A 188 -11.70 15.24 -1.32
C HIS A 188 -12.73 14.17 -0.90
N GLN A 189 -12.86 13.08 -1.68
CA GLN A 189 -13.72 11.96 -1.31
C GLN A 189 -13.29 11.30 0.01
N MET A 190 -11.98 11.08 0.21
CA MET A 190 -11.48 10.51 1.46
C MET A 190 -11.63 11.47 2.65
N LEU A 191 -11.44 12.77 2.46
CA LEU A 191 -11.67 13.78 3.50
C LEU A 191 -13.14 13.85 3.93
N ASN A 192 -14.06 13.80 2.96
CA ASN A 192 -15.49 13.74 3.24
C ASN A 192 -15.83 12.46 4.01
N ALA A 193 -15.31 11.30 3.57
CA ALA A 193 -15.54 10.03 4.24
C ALA A 193 -15.03 10.01 5.69
N VAL A 194 -13.92 10.67 6.01
CA VAL A 194 -13.44 10.82 7.40
C VAL A 194 -14.34 11.76 8.21
N SER A 195 -14.81 12.85 7.59
CA SER A 195 -15.70 13.83 8.25
C SER A 195 -17.03 13.21 8.69
N GLU A 196 -17.54 12.25 7.92
CA GLU A 196 -18.75 11.49 8.25
C GLU A 196 -18.57 10.52 9.43
N LEU A 197 -17.33 10.24 9.87
CA LEU A 197 -17.04 9.36 11.01
C LEU A 197 -17.15 10.05 12.36
N VAL A 198 -17.50 11.34 12.41
CA VAL A 198 -17.73 12.05 13.68
C VAL A 198 -19.07 11.57 14.26
N PRO A 199 -19.11 10.92 15.44
CA PRO A 199 -20.37 10.54 16.06
C PRO A 199 -21.20 11.79 16.39
N ALA A 200 -22.50 11.78 16.05
CA ALA A 200 -23.41 12.91 16.28
C ALA A 200 -23.48 13.34 17.75
N ASP A 201 -23.32 12.38 18.66
CA ASP A 201 -23.03 12.58 20.07
C ASP A 201 -21.75 11.79 20.33
N GLY A 202 -20.68 12.39 20.86
CA GLY A 202 -19.36 11.73 21.10
C GLY A 202 -19.35 10.52 22.06
N GLY A 203 -20.49 9.84 22.24
CA GLY A 203 -20.77 8.76 23.17
C GLY A 203 -20.27 7.39 22.74
N ALA A 204 -20.01 7.08 21.46
CA ALA A 204 -19.61 5.73 21.02
C ALA A 204 -18.27 5.29 21.63
N PHE A 205 -17.22 6.10 21.43
CA PHE A 205 -15.92 5.89 22.06
C PHE A 205 -15.97 6.01 23.60
N GLU A 206 -16.96 6.74 24.15
CA GLU A 206 -17.15 6.89 25.59
C GLU A 206 -17.83 5.67 26.24
N GLN A 207 -18.77 5.02 25.54
CA GLN A 207 -19.46 3.82 25.98
C GLN A 207 -18.50 2.62 26.02
N GLU A 208 -17.65 2.45 25.00
CA GLU A 208 -16.61 1.42 24.98
C GLU A 208 -15.56 1.64 26.08
N ALA A 209 -15.15 2.88 26.33
CA ALA A 209 -14.23 3.21 27.43
C ALA A 209 -14.83 2.94 28.81
N GLN A 210 -16.13 3.19 29.00
CA GLN A 210 -16.85 2.87 30.23
C GLN A 210 -16.96 1.36 30.44
N ALA A 211 -17.28 0.60 29.39
CA ALA A 211 -17.33 -0.86 29.43
C ALA A 211 -15.95 -1.48 29.75
N ALA A 212 -14.88 -0.98 29.13
CA ALA A 212 -13.50 -1.44 29.35
C ALA A 212 -12.95 -1.10 30.74
N SER A 213 -13.42 0.00 31.36
CA SER A 213 -12.99 0.40 32.71
C SER A 213 -13.56 -0.46 33.85
N GLY A 214 -14.41 -1.45 33.53
CA GLY A 214 -15.10 -2.30 34.49
C GLY A 214 -16.22 -1.52 35.17
N GLY A 215 -17.47 -1.96 35.00
CA GLY A 215 -18.66 -1.32 35.57
C GLY A 215 -18.57 -1.13 37.08
N GLY A 216 -18.03 0.01 37.50
CA GLY A 216 -18.10 0.48 38.87
C GLY A 216 -19.53 0.85 39.17
N VAL A 217 -20.23 -0.06 39.85
CA VAL A 217 -21.51 0.09 40.56
C VAL A 217 -21.94 1.55 40.65
N SER A 218 -22.91 1.96 39.82
CA SER A 218 -23.70 3.16 40.07
C SER A 218 -24.56 2.87 41.30
N GLY A 219 -23.97 3.09 42.47
CA GLY A 219 -24.66 3.10 43.74
C GLY A 219 -25.63 4.26 43.72
N SER A 220 -26.92 3.92 43.83
CA SER A 220 -27.99 4.85 44.13
C SER A 220 -27.67 5.72 45.34
N ASP A 221 -28.22 6.93 45.33
CA ASP A 221 -28.23 7.96 46.37
C ASP A 221 -26.98 8.82 46.50
N MET A 222 -26.94 9.90 45.71
CA MET A 222 -26.37 11.14 46.22
C MET A 222 -27.27 12.32 45.88
N LYS A 223 -27.81 12.94 46.93
CA LYS A 223 -28.70 14.10 46.90
C LYS A 223 -28.02 15.28 46.21
N SER A 224 -28.86 16.07 45.55
CA SER A 224 -28.58 17.37 44.94
C SER A 224 -27.74 18.28 45.85
N HIS A 225 -26.55 18.63 45.39
CA HIS A 225 -25.78 19.72 45.99
C HIS A 225 -25.26 20.69 44.92
N LEU A 226 -25.75 21.93 45.03
CA LEU A 226 -25.08 23.20 44.76
C LEU A 226 -24.22 23.31 43.48
N SER A 227 -24.79 23.99 42.48
CA SER A 227 -24.08 24.52 41.31
C SER A 227 -22.88 25.37 41.74
N GLY A 228 -21.67 24.87 41.48
CA GLY A 228 -20.42 25.63 41.69
C GLY A 228 -19.17 24.81 41.98
N VAL A 229 -19.28 23.52 42.29
CA VAL A 229 -18.11 22.65 42.47
C VAL A 229 -17.98 21.73 41.26
N ALA A 230 -16.85 21.82 40.56
CA ALA A 230 -16.54 20.97 39.41
C ALA A 230 -16.68 19.48 39.80
N VAL A 231 -17.41 18.72 38.98
CA VAL A 231 -17.57 17.28 39.15
C VAL A 231 -16.17 16.64 39.26
N PRO A 232 -15.90 15.80 40.27
CA PRO A 232 -14.58 15.19 40.42
C PRO A 232 -14.29 14.34 39.18
N VAL A 233 -13.31 14.78 38.39
CA VAL A 233 -12.86 14.07 37.19
C VAL A 233 -12.23 12.75 37.61
N ASN A 234 -12.88 11.64 37.29
CA ASN A 234 -12.35 10.31 37.56
C ASN A 234 -11.09 10.08 36.70
N LYS A 235 -9.91 10.13 37.34
CA LYS A 235 -8.62 9.94 36.67
C LYS A 235 -8.53 8.62 35.91
N ALA A 236 -9.16 7.55 36.41
CA ALA A 236 -9.16 6.25 35.75
C ALA A 236 -10.00 6.28 34.47
N ALA A 237 -11.15 6.97 34.48
CA ALA A 237 -11.98 7.15 33.28
C ALA A 237 -11.26 8.02 32.22
N VAL A 238 -10.54 9.06 32.65
CA VAL A 238 -9.72 9.89 31.74
C VAL A 238 -8.58 9.07 31.12
N GLN A 239 -7.91 8.23 31.91
CA GLN A 239 -6.85 7.35 31.42
C GLN A 239 -7.37 6.28 30.46
N ALA A 240 -8.51 5.64 30.77
CA ALA A 240 -9.15 4.65 29.90
C ALA A 240 -9.56 5.29 28.56
N ARG A 241 -10.16 6.49 28.61
CA ARG A 241 -10.52 7.26 27.42
C ARG A 241 -9.29 7.67 26.59
N ALA A 242 -8.21 8.09 27.23
CA ALA A 242 -6.96 8.42 26.53
C ALA A 242 -6.30 7.18 25.90
N ALA A 243 -6.47 6.00 26.50
CA ALA A 243 -5.98 4.74 25.94
C ALA A 243 -6.72 4.35 24.65
N LEU A 244 -8.03 4.60 24.61
CA LEU A 244 -8.93 4.32 23.47
C LEU A 244 -9.10 5.49 22.49
N ALA A 245 -8.42 6.63 22.72
CA ALA A 245 -8.45 7.75 21.79
C ALA A 245 -8.04 7.26 20.39
N PRO A 246 -8.81 7.58 19.34
CA PRO A 246 -8.52 7.07 18.00
C PRO A 246 -7.21 7.64 17.47
N GLN A 247 -6.63 6.96 16.49
CA GLN A 247 -5.48 7.45 15.73
C GLN A 247 -5.83 7.45 14.26
N LEU A 248 -5.48 8.54 13.58
CA LEU A 248 -5.52 8.60 12.12
C LEU A 248 -4.08 8.60 11.60
N THR A 249 -3.83 7.72 10.64
CA THR A 249 -2.60 7.71 9.85
C THR A 249 -2.95 8.07 8.40
N VAL A 250 -2.19 8.98 7.80
CA VAL A 250 -2.24 9.34 6.38
C VAL A 250 -0.98 8.80 5.73
N ARG A 251 -1.14 7.89 4.76
CA ARG A 251 -0.06 7.37 3.92
C ARG A 251 -0.21 7.91 2.51
N LEU A 252 0.75 8.72 2.09
CA LEU A 252 0.78 9.28 0.74
C LEU A 252 1.84 8.56 -0.10
N LEU A 253 1.42 7.91 -1.17
CA LEU A 253 2.27 7.20 -2.12
C LEU A 253 2.50 8.08 -3.35
N LEU A 254 3.68 8.69 -3.40
CA LEU A 254 4.11 9.53 -4.51
C LEU A 254 5.15 8.80 -5.36
N PRO A 255 5.26 9.12 -6.66
CA PRO A 255 6.25 8.51 -7.53
C PRO A 255 7.68 8.71 -7.00
N SER A 256 8.45 7.64 -6.97
CA SER A 256 9.86 7.68 -6.56
C SER A 256 10.74 8.45 -7.56
N SER A 257 10.26 8.63 -8.80
CA SER A 257 10.94 9.42 -9.82
C SER A 257 10.87 10.92 -9.61
N TRP A 258 9.92 11.43 -8.82
CA TRP A 258 9.87 12.85 -8.47
C TRP A 258 11.07 13.23 -7.60
N GLY A 259 11.48 14.49 -7.65
CA GLY A 259 12.45 15.05 -6.74
C GLY A 259 11.95 15.09 -5.30
N GLU A 260 12.88 15.16 -4.33
CA GLU A 260 12.52 15.32 -2.92
C GLU A 260 11.75 16.62 -2.67
N HIS A 261 12.14 17.70 -3.34
CA HIS A 261 11.46 18.99 -3.25
C HIS A 261 10.03 18.95 -3.79
N GLU A 262 9.82 18.29 -4.94
CA GLU A 262 8.50 18.12 -5.56
C GLU A 262 7.57 17.31 -4.66
N ARG A 263 8.05 16.18 -4.12
CA ARG A 263 7.28 15.39 -3.13
C ARG A 263 6.95 16.21 -1.88
N ALA A 264 7.89 17.01 -1.38
CA ALA A 264 7.65 17.86 -0.21
C ALA A 264 6.56 18.91 -0.49
N ALA A 265 6.56 19.53 -1.68
CA ALA A 265 5.53 20.48 -2.09
C ALA A 265 4.15 19.83 -2.19
N VAL A 266 4.07 18.62 -2.77
CA VAL A 266 2.82 17.84 -2.85
C VAL A 266 2.31 17.48 -1.45
N VAL A 267 3.18 17.02 -0.55
CA VAL A 267 2.81 16.73 0.84
C VAL A 267 2.27 17.97 1.54
N GLU A 268 2.89 19.13 1.34
CA GLU A 268 2.44 20.38 1.95
C GLU A 268 1.08 20.82 1.42
N TRP A 269 0.84 20.70 0.11
CA TRP A 269 -0.46 20.97 -0.49
C TRP A 269 -1.54 20.00 0.06
N VAL A 270 -1.26 18.70 0.12
CA VAL A 270 -2.23 17.74 0.69
C VAL A 270 -2.55 18.11 2.15
N ARG A 271 -1.55 18.50 2.94
CA ARG A 271 -1.75 18.98 4.32
C ARG A 271 -2.63 20.22 4.39
N SER A 272 -2.46 21.18 3.48
CA SER A 272 -3.29 22.39 3.47
C SER A 272 -4.75 22.09 3.15
N GLN A 273 -5.04 21.02 2.39
CA GLN A 273 -6.41 20.56 2.13
C GLN A 273 -7.03 19.78 3.30
N CYS A 274 -6.23 19.32 4.26
CA CYS A 274 -6.66 18.39 5.32
C CYS A 274 -7.32 19.07 6.54
N GLY A 275 -7.90 20.26 6.39
CA GLY A 275 -8.61 20.96 7.49
C GLY A 275 -9.66 20.07 8.16
N ALA A 276 -10.43 19.33 7.37
CA ALA A 276 -11.42 18.37 7.84
C ALA A 276 -10.84 17.26 8.74
N LEU A 277 -9.59 16.82 8.51
CA LEU A 277 -8.94 15.83 9.36
C LEU A 277 -8.57 16.39 10.74
N LEU A 278 -8.21 17.68 10.79
CA LEU A 278 -7.91 18.37 12.04
C LEU A 278 -9.19 18.56 12.87
N ASP A 279 -10.26 19.03 12.21
CA ASP A 279 -11.58 19.16 12.83
C ASP A 279 -12.08 17.82 13.37
N TRP A 280 -11.93 16.74 12.58
CA TRP A 280 -12.23 15.38 13.01
C TRP A 280 -11.38 14.93 14.20
N ALA A 281 -10.06 15.20 14.18
CA ALA A 281 -9.16 14.80 15.25
C ALA A 281 -9.50 15.52 16.56
N ASP A 282 -9.86 16.79 16.51
CA ASP A 282 -10.31 17.56 17.66
C ASP A 282 -11.67 17.08 18.18
N ALA A 283 -12.64 16.85 17.29
CA ALA A 283 -13.97 16.36 17.63
C ALA A 283 -13.93 14.98 18.30
N THR A 284 -13.06 14.08 17.84
CA THR A 284 -12.90 12.73 18.37
C THR A 284 -11.86 12.61 19.49
N ARG A 285 -11.16 13.72 19.82
CA ARG A 285 -9.99 13.74 20.73
C ARG A 285 -8.95 12.69 20.35
N ALA A 286 -8.71 12.53 19.05
CA ALA A 286 -7.71 11.63 18.52
C ALA A 286 -6.31 11.98 19.07
N LYS A 287 -5.37 11.03 19.02
CA LYS A 287 -3.97 11.29 19.40
C LYS A 287 -3.22 12.21 18.41
N GLY A 288 -3.91 12.69 17.38
CA GLY A 288 -3.38 13.49 16.27
C GLY A 288 -3.31 12.72 14.97
N VAL A 289 -2.82 13.37 13.92
CA VAL A 289 -2.67 12.79 12.58
C VAL A 289 -1.20 12.39 12.35
N ARG A 290 -0.96 11.11 12.09
CA ARG A 290 0.37 10.60 11.72
C ARG A 290 0.52 10.62 10.20
N TRP A 291 1.63 11.13 9.70
CA TRP A 291 1.93 11.18 8.26
C TRP A 291 3.05 10.21 7.91
N LEU A 292 2.84 9.41 6.86
CA LEU A 292 3.81 8.52 6.25
C LEU A 292 3.95 8.93 4.77
N VAL A 293 5.10 9.45 4.39
CA VAL A 293 5.30 10.13 3.09
C VAL A 293 6.55 9.66 2.35
N GLU A 294 7.26 8.69 2.92
CA GLU A 294 8.44 8.08 2.34
C GLU A 294 8.07 7.39 1.03
N ALA A 295 8.85 7.64 -0.03
CA ALA A 295 8.62 6.98 -1.32
C ALA A 295 8.86 5.47 -1.19
N LEU A 296 8.01 4.69 -1.86
CA LEU A 296 8.21 3.24 -1.96
C LEU A 296 9.29 2.95 -3.00
N GLU A 297 10.09 1.91 -2.78
CA GLU A 297 11.01 1.40 -3.81
C GLU A 297 10.23 0.69 -4.91
N ARG A 298 9.23 -0.13 -4.52
CA ARG A 298 8.30 -0.81 -5.41
C ARG A 298 6.86 -0.59 -4.95
N PRO A 299 5.89 -0.48 -5.86
CA PRO A 299 4.47 -0.37 -5.50
C PRO A 299 4.00 -1.50 -4.56
N GLU A 300 4.56 -2.69 -4.70
CA GLU A 300 4.20 -3.87 -3.90
C GLU A 300 4.63 -3.76 -2.43
N ASP A 301 5.60 -2.90 -2.10
CA ASP A 301 6.08 -2.69 -0.72
C ASP A 301 4.99 -2.10 0.18
N LEU A 302 3.96 -1.45 -0.39
CA LEU A 302 2.75 -1.04 0.34
C LEU A 302 2.12 -2.22 1.08
N TRP A 303 2.07 -3.39 0.44
CA TRP A 303 1.44 -4.57 1.03
C TRP A 303 2.25 -5.13 2.19
N ASP A 304 3.58 -4.90 2.20
CA ASP A 304 4.44 -5.20 3.35
C ASP A 304 4.21 -4.23 4.51
N GLU A 305 3.95 -2.95 4.23
CA GLU A 305 3.51 -1.97 5.23
C GLU A 305 2.14 -2.36 5.81
N LEU A 306 1.16 -2.67 4.95
CA LEU A 306 -0.20 -3.02 5.37
C LEU A 306 -0.24 -4.29 6.21
N ASP A 307 0.48 -5.31 5.77
CA ASP A 307 0.63 -6.57 6.50
C ASP A 307 1.14 -6.36 7.94
N ARG A 308 2.19 -5.54 8.10
CA ARG A 308 2.75 -5.21 9.43
C ARG A 308 1.77 -4.41 10.26
N GLN A 309 1.07 -3.45 9.66
CA GLN A 309 0.10 -2.62 10.34
C GLN A 309 -1.09 -3.43 10.86
N MET A 310 -1.62 -4.38 10.09
CA MET A 310 -2.72 -5.25 10.54
C MET A 310 -2.30 -6.15 11.71
N VAL A 311 -1.06 -6.63 11.71
CA VAL A 311 -0.50 -7.36 12.86
C VAL A 311 -0.28 -6.46 14.06
N GLN A 312 0.03 -5.18 13.87
CA GLN A 312 0.10 -4.21 14.96
C GLN A 312 -1.28 -3.91 15.53
N TRP A 313 -2.28 -3.69 14.67
CA TRP A 313 -3.66 -3.42 15.06
C TRP A 313 -4.25 -4.54 15.91
N SER A 314 -3.97 -5.80 15.60
CA SER A 314 -4.47 -6.93 16.41
C SER A 314 -3.82 -7.06 17.80
N ARG A 315 -2.74 -6.31 18.06
CA ARG A 315 -2.06 -6.28 19.36
C ARG A 315 -2.48 -5.08 20.22
N GLU A 316 -3.10 -4.08 19.62
CA GLU A 316 -3.47 -2.82 20.26
C GLU A 316 -5.00 -2.63 20.20
N PRO A 317 -5.73 -2.79 21.32
CA PRO A 317 -7.19 -2.72 21.34
C PRO A 317 -7.67 -1.26 21.32
N ARG A 318 -7.34 -0.53 20.26
CA ARG A 318 -7.69 0.88 20.07
C ARG A 318 -8.23 1.11 18.66
N PRO A 319 -9.20 2.02 18.48
CA PRO A 319 -9.67 2.39 17.15
C PRO A 319 -8.57 3.07 16.34
N GLU A 320 -8.31 2.58 15.13
CA GLU A 320 -7.29 3.10 14.22
C GLU A 320 -7.86 3.28 12.82
N LEU A 321 -7.58 4.43 12.22
CA LEU A 321 -7.85 4.74 10.82
C LEU A 321 -6.55 4.86 10.03
N TRP A 322 -6.58 4.37 8.81
CA TRP A 322 -5.53 4.55 7.84
C TRP A 322 -6.09 5.02 6.51
N LEU A 323 -5.84 6.29 6.19
CA LEU A 323 -6.13 6.90 4.92
C LEU A 323 -4.90 6.74 4.03
N ILE A 324 -5.04 5.98 2.95
CA ILE A 324 -3.96 5.73 1.98
C ILE A 324 -4.35 6.41 0.67
N LEU A 325 -3.49 7.28 0.18
CA LEU A 325 -3.63 7.96 -1.10
C LEU A 325 -2.44 7.61 -1.98
N ALA A 326 -2.69 7.35 -3.25
CA ALA A 326 -1.64 7.07 -4.23
C ALA A 326 -1.91 7.83 -5.52
N VAL A 327 -0.85 8.30 -6.16
CA VAL A 327 -0.94 8.93 -7.47
C VAL A 327 0.30 8.65 -8.30
N ASP A 328 0.11 8.39 -9.59
CA ASP A 328 1.18 8.32 -10.57
C ASP A 328 0.65 8.75 -11.94
N SER A 329 1.51 9.37 -12.75
CA SER A 329 1.25 9.61 -14.15
C SER A 329 2.50 9.32 -14.95
N ALA A 330 2.41 8.32 -15.82
CA ALA A 330 3.44 8.04 -16.80
C ALA A 330 3.26 8.85 -18.09
N VAL A 331 2.21 9.67 -18.18
CA VAL A 331 1.83 10.44 -19.36
C VAL A 331 2.55 11.80 -19.37
N ASN A 332 3.88 11.74 -19.47
CA ASN A 332 4.78 12.90 -19.56
C ASN A 332 6.00 12.57 -20.42
N GLU A 333 6.45 13.51 -21.25
CA GLU A 333 7.61 13.37 -22.16
C GLU A 333 8.87 12.81 -21.46
N ALA A 334 9.29 13.37 -20.32
CA ALA A 334 10.46 12.90 -19.58
C ALA A 334 10.32 11.45 -19.10
N ARG A 335 9.10 11.02 -18.77
CA ARG A 335 8.82 9.64 -18.38
C ARG A 335 8.84 8.71 -19.59
N ILE A 336 8.26 9.13 -20.71
CA ILE A 336 8.29 8.40 -21.98
C ILE A 336 9.72 8.17 -22.46
N GLU A 337 10.55 9.22 -22.49
CA GLU A 337 11.96 9.14 -22.85
C GLU A 337 12.71 8.14 -21.97
N ARG A 338 12.50 8.19 -20.65
CA ARG A 338 13.10 7.23 -19.71
C ARG A 338 12.65 5.80 -20.01
N MET A 339 11.35 5.57 -20.17
CA MET A 339 10.79 4.25 -20.47
C MET A 339 11.36 3.68 -21.78
N GLN A 340 11.58 4.52 -22.79
CA GLN A 340 12.22 4.10 -24.03
C GLN A 340 13.69 3.79 -23.85
N ALA A 341 14.43 4.62 -23.12
CA ALA A 341 15.86 4.44 -22.88
C ALA A 341 16.17 3.09 -22.19
N VAL A 342 15.28 2.62 -21.32
CA VAL A 342 15.40 1.32 -20.64
C VAL A 342 14.65 0.19 -21.33
N GLY A 343 14.02 0.44 -22.49
CA GLY A 343 13.29 -0.57 -23.26
C GLY A 343 12.01 -1.07 -22.57
N GLU A 344 11.39 -0.25 -21.72
CA GLU A 344 10.12 -0.59 -21.06
C GLU A 344 8.89 -0.13 -21.85
N LEU A 345 9.01 0.83 -22.76
CA LEU A 345 7.86 1.38 -23.50
C LEU A 345 7.28 0.36 -24.50
N PHE A 346 5.95 0.28 -24.57
CA PHE A 346 5.23 -0.38 -25.65
C PHE A 346 5.38 0.39 -26.96
N THR A 347 5.95 -0.26 -27.98
CA THR A 347 6.09 0.31 -29.33
C THR A 347 5.77 -0.75 -30.38
N SER A 348 5.69 -0.35 -31.64
CA SER A 348 5.57 -1.29 -32.77
C SER A 348 6.70 -2.33 -32.81
N SER A 349 7.89 -1.96 -32.35
CA SER A 349 9.08 -2.83 -32.26
C SER A 349 9.20 -3.59 -30.93
N HIS A 350 8.42 -3.22 -29.92
CA HIS A 350 8.45 -3.81 -28.58
C HIS A 350 7.02 -3.96 -28.02
N GLN A 351 6.29 -4.96 -28.52
CA GLN A 351 4.89 -5.20 -28.16
C GLN A 351 4.71 -5.79 -26.74
N THR A 352 5.80 -6.19 -26.09
CA THR A 352 5.82 -6.63 -24.69
C THR A 352 6.16 -5.50 -23.72
N GLY A 353 6.37 -4.28 -24.20
CA GLY A 353 6.54 -3.10 -23.35
C GLY A 353 5.25 -2.71 -22.65
N LYS A 354 5.33 -1.73 -21.76
CA LYS A 354 4.24 -1.15 -20.98
C LYS A 354 3.62 0.02 -21.73
N VAL A 355 2.30 0.10 -21.68
CA VAL A 355 1.55 1.28 -22.13
C VAL A 355 1.55 2.29 -20.97
N PRO A 356 2.05 3.52 -21.14
CA PRO A 356 1.95 4.57 -20.13
C PRO A 356 0.50 4.87 -19.76
N GLY A 357 0.20 4.81 -18.47
CA GLY A 357 -1.09 5.18 -17.90
C GLY A 357 -0.93 6.19 -16.79
N GLU A 358 -2.05 6.56 -16.19
CA GLU A 358 -2.08 7.42 -15.02
C GLU A 358 -3.31 7.14 -14.16
N ALA A 359 -3.16 7.36 -12.87
CA ALA A 359 -4.22 7.14 -11.92
C ALA A 359 -3.94 7.86 -10.61
N ALA A 360 -5.02 8.16 -9.91
CA ALA A 360 -4.99 8.37 -8.47
C ALA A 360 -5.99 7.42 -7.78
N ALA A 361 -5.71 7.04 -6.55
CA ALA A 361 -6.56 6.18 -5.76
C ALA A 361 -6.49 6.50 -4.27
N GLY A 362 -7.59 6.27 -3.57
CA GLY A 362 -7.73 6.42 -2.14
C GLY A 362 -8.41 5.20 -1.51
N LEU A 363 -7.93 4.77 -0.35
CA LEU A 363 -8.60 3.82 0.53
C LEU A 363 -8.60 4.34 1.96
N LEU A 364 -9.76 4.28 2.62
CA LEU A 364 -9.88 4.54 4.05
C LEU A 364 -10.10 3.21 4.76
N LEU A 365 -9.11 2.77 5.53
CA LEU A 365 -9.16 1.53 6.31
C LEU A 365 -9.42 1.83 7.78
N ALA A 366 -10.22 0.99 8.42
CA ALA A 366 -10.40 0.92 9.85
C ALA A 366 -10.00 -0.46 10.37
N ASN A 367 -9.42 -0.52 11.56
CA ASN A 367 -9.21 -1.81 12.22
C ASN A 367 -10.52 -2.38 12.80
N GLU A 368 -10.45 -3.62 13.29
CA GLU A 368 -11.60 -4.32 13.88
C GLU A 368 -12.18 -3.66 15.15
N HIS A 369 -11.40 -2.79 15.80
CA HIS A 369 -11.81 -2.04 16.99
C HIS A 369 -12.51 -0.73 16.67
N TRP A 370 -12.80 -0.45 15.39
CA TRP A 370 -13.55 0.74 15.02
C TRP A 370 -15.04 0.59 15.39
N PRO A 371 -15.64 1.54 16.13
CA PRO A 371 -17.02 1.44 16.57
C PRO A 371 -18.02 1.72 15.44
N ASP A 372 -19.29 1.39 15.69
CA ASP A 372 -20.47 1.78 14.89
C ASP A 372 -20.44 1.44 13.39
N LEU A 373 -19.61 0.47 12.98
CA LEU A 373 -19.53 0.00 11.59
C LEU A 373 -20.88 -0.43 11.01
N ALA A 374 -21.76 -1.00 11.84
CA ALA A 374 -23.09 -1.45 11.45
C ALA A 374 -24.11 -0.31 11.22
N GLN A 375 -23.85 0.89 11.75
CA GLN A 375 -24.78 2.04 11.66
C GLN A 375 -24.48 2.94 10.47
N ARG A 376 -23.45 2.63 9.69
CA ARG A 376 -23.05 3.42 8.52
C ARG A 376 -24.10 3.36 7.43
N ALA A 377 -24.30 4.50 6.75
CA ALA A 377 -25.16 4.58 5.57
C ALA A 377 -24.66 3.67 4.45
N GLU A 378 -23.34 3.64 4.24
CA GLU A 378 -22.68 2.74 3.32
C GLU A 378 -21.99 1.60 4.08
N PRO A 379 -22.35 0.33 3.83
CA PRO A 379 -21.79 -0.80 4.56
C PRO A 379 -20.30 -0.95 4.24
N PRO A 380 -19.41 -1.18 5.22
CA PRO A 380 -17.99 -1.34 4.92
C PRO A 380 -17.69 -2.65 4.16
N VAL A 381 -16.51 -2.74 3.55
CA VAL A 381 -16.04 -3.99 2.91
C VAL A 381 -14.97 -4.62 3.80
N ARG A 382 -15.06 -5.91 4.08
CA ARG A 382 -14.00 -6.63 4.80
C ARG A 382 -12.82 -6.84 3.87
N MET A 383 -11.63 -6.47 4.33
CA MET A 383 -10.34 -6.70 3.66
C MET A 383 -9.47 -7.57 4.55
N TRP A 384 -9.13 -8.77 4.09
CA TRP A 384 -8.19 -9.61 4.83
C TRP A 384 -6.74 -9.21 4.55
N ARG A 385 -5.87 -9.65 5.45
CA ARG A 385 -4.43 -9.46 5.32
C ARG A 385 -3.92 -9.96 3.95
N PRO A 386 -3.07 -9.19 3.24
CA PRO A 386 -2.65 -9.53 1.89
C PRO A 386 -1.87 -10.84 1.82
N VAL A 387 -2.22 -11.71 0.88
CA VAL A 387 -1.46 -12.91 0.56
C VAL A 387 -0.36 -12.53 -0.42
N ARG A 388 0.88 -12.59 0.04
CA ARG A 388 2.07 -12.21 -0.74
C ARG A 388 2.87 -13.43 -1.14
N ALA A 389 3.35 -13.45 -2.37
CA ALA A 389 4.26 -14.46 -2.88
C ALA A 389 5.24 -13.83 -3.88
N SER A 390 6.36 -14.49 -4.13
CA SER A 390 7.35 -14.04 -5.11
C SER A 390 7.75 -15.20 -6.00
N ARG A 391 7.94 -14.91 -7.27
CA ARG A 391 8.35 -15.89 -8.28
C ARG A 391 9.86 -16.06 -8.25
N ASP A 392 10.33 -17.29 -8.43
CA ASP A 392 11.76 -17.56 -8.61
C ASP A 392 12.28 -17.09 -9.97
N LYS A 393 11.40 -17.04 -10.98
CA LYS A 393 11.70 -16.61 -12.35
C LYS A 393 10.79 -15.47 -12.76
N SER A 394 11.38 -14.41 -13.29
CA SER A 394 10.67 -13.29 -13.91
C SER A 394 9.56 -13.77 -14.84
N ALA A 395 8.37 -13.18 -14.71
CA ALA A 395 7.25 -13.36 -15.63
C ALA A 395 7.52 -12.76 -17.03
N ASP A 396 8.57 -11.96 -17.17
CA ASP A 396 9.01 -11.40 -18.45
C ASP A 396 10.13 -12.24 -19.11
N ALA A 397 10.60 -13.30 -18.45
CA ALA A 397 11.62 -14.16 -19.02
C ALA A 397 11.04 -15.10 -20.09
N ILE A 398 11.85 -15.41 -21.10
CA ILE A 398 11.47 -16.24 -22.25
C ILE A 398 10.92 -17.61 -21.81
N GLY A 399 9.82 -18.04 -22.45
CA GLY A 399 9.19 -19.33 -22.27
C GLY A 399 7.77 -19.24 -21.69
N ARG A 400 7.19 -20.40 -21.34
CA ARG A 400 5.87 -20.45 -20.68
C ARG A 400 5.97 -19.90 -19.26
N VAL A 401 5.02 -19.04 -18.90
CA VAL A 401 4.88 -18.50 -17.55
C VAL A 401 4.10 -19.51 -16.71
N GLY A 402 4.67 -19.98 -15.59
CA GLY A 402 3.96 -20.88 -14.67
C GLY A 402 2.97 -20.12 -13.78
N SER A 403 1.84 -20.74 -13.48
CA SER A 403 0.73 -20.22 -12.67
C SER A 403 0.82 -20.55 -11.17
N THR A 404 1.68 -21.51 -10.78
CA THR A 404 1.64 -22.15 -9.45
C THR A 404 1.74 -21.18 -8.28
N VAL A 405 2.62 -20.17 -8.36
CA VAL A 405 2.82 -19.19 -7.28
C VAL A 405 1.55 -18.35 -7.08
N LEU A 406 0.97 -17.86 -8.17
CA LEU A 406 -0.28 -17.10 -8.13
C LEU A 406 -1.46 -17.99 -7.71
N GLY A 407 -1.52 -19.22 -8.20
CA GLY A 407 -2.56 -20.19 -7.83
C GLY A 407 -2.57 -20.48 -6.32
N ALA A 408 -1.40 -20.66 -5.70
CA ALA A 408 -1.31 -20.82 -4.25
C ALA A 408 -1.81 -19.57 -3.49
N ALA A 409 -1.49 -18.37 -3.98
CA ALA A 409 -1.95 -17.13 -3.37
C ALA A 409 -3.47 -16.93 -3.51
N LEU A 410 -4.02 -17.20 -4.70
CA LEU A 410 -5.47 -17.20 -4.96
C LEU A 410 -6.21 -18.21 -4.09
N GLN A 411 -5.71 -19.45 -4.01
CA GLN A 411 -6.32 -20.50 -3.19
C GLN A 411 -6.43 -20.09 -1.72
N HIS A 412 -5.39 -19.45 -1.19
CA HIS A 412 -5.41 -18.95 0.17
C HIS A 412 -6.41 -17.78 0.32
N ALA A 413 -6.39 -16.80 -0.58
CA ALA A 413 -7.33 -15.67 -0.53
C ALA A 413 -8.80 -16.12 -0.62
N PHE A 414 -9.13 -17.06 -1.52
CA PHE A 414 -10.47 -17.63 -1.64
C PHE A 414 -10.91 -18.42 -0.41
N SER A 415 -9.97 -19.02 0.32
CA SER A 415 -10.30 -19.69 1.59
C SER A 415 -10.69 -18.70 2.70
N LEU A 416 -10.23 -17.45 2.64
CA LEU A 416 -10.53 -16.41 3.63
C LEU A 416 -11.95 -15.86 3.48
N ASN A 417 -12.36 -15.57 2.24
CA ASN A 417 -13.68 -15.04 1.93
C ASN A 417 -14.72 -16.12 1.56
N LEU A 418 -14.34 -17.41 1.63
CA LEU A 418 -15.20 -18.56 1.32
C LEU A 418 -15.81 -18.46 -0.09
N ALA A 419 -15.00 -18.08 -1.08
CA ALA A 419 -15.47 -17.83 -2.44
C ALA A 419 -16.16 -19.05 -3.07
N ASP A 420 -17.31 -18.79 -3.69
CA ASP A 420 -18.02 -19.71 -4.55
C ASP A 420 -17.84 -19.31 -6.02
N LYS A 421 -17.75 -20.30 -6.91
CA LYS A 421 -17.48 -20.08 -8.35
C LYS A 421 -18.53 -19.23 -9.05
N ASP A 422 -19.77 -19.22 -8.59
CA ASP A 422 -20.86 -18.46 -9.22
C ASP A 422 -20.96 -17.02 -8.66
N ARG A 423 -20.11 -16.69 -7.69
CA ARG A 423 -20.16 -15.48 -6.85
C ARG A 423 -18.80 -14.85 -6.61
N VAL A 424 -17.82 -15.14 -7.45
CA VAL A 424 -16.47 -14.56 -7.34
C VAL A 424 -16.23 -13.51 -8.41
N LEU A 425 -15.59 -12.40 -8.01
CA LEU A 425 -15.01 -11.41 -8.91
C LEU A 425 -13.50 -11.37 -8.69
N VAL A 426 -12.76 -11.18 -9.77
CA VAL A 426 -11.31 -10.98 -9.74
C VAL A 426 -11.02 -9.64 -10.40
N VAL A 427 -10.46 -8.69 -9.64
CA VAL A 427 -10.00 -7.41 -10.20
C VAL A 427 -8.48 -7.43 -10.17
N ALA A 428 -7.84 -7.22 -11.33
CA ALA A 428 -6.40 -7.38 -11.45
C ALA A 428 -5.72 -6.18 -12.14
N ASP A 429 -4.48 -5.87 -11.74
CA ASP A 429 -3.62 -4.91 -12.43
C ASP A 429 -2.96 -5.49 -13.72
N ALA A 430 -3.35 -6.70 -14.14
CA ALA A 430 -2.83 -7.34 -15.33
C ALA A 430 -3.04 -6.43 -16.55
N ASP A 431 -1.97 -6.24 -17.32
CA ASP A 431 -1.98 -5.42 -18.54
C ASP A 431 -2.13 -6.27 -19.80
N HIS A 432 -1.86 -5.68 -20.97
CA HIS A 432 -1.98 -6.35 -22.27
C HIS A 432 -0.94 -7.46 -22.48
N ARG A 433 0.11 -7.54 -21.65
CA ARG A 433 1.18 -8.51 -21.85
C ARG A 433 0.64 -9.92 -21.61
N ALA A 434 0.77 -10.77 -22.63
CA ALA A 434 0.26 -12.15 -22.61
C ALA A 434 0.76 -12.97 -21.42
N SER A 435 1.97 -12.68 -20.91
CA SER A 435 2.51 -13.32 -19.71
C SER A 435 1.64 -13.11 -18.47
N ARG A 436 1.08 -11.91 -18.28
CA ARG A 436 0.23 -11.56 -17.14
C ARG A 436 -1.15 -12.18 -17.25
N THR A 437 -1.76 -12.07 -18.41
CA THR A 437 -3.08 -12.65 -18.68
C THR A 437 -3.06 -14.17 -18.58
N ALA A 438 -2.05 -14.83 -19.19
CA ALA A 438 -1.94 -16.29 -19.16
C ALA A 438 -1.73 -16.81 -17.73
N GLU A 439 -0.83 -16.19 -16.96
CA GLU A 439 -0.60 -16.57 -15.57
C GLU A 439 -1.86 -16.43 -14.72
N LEU A 440 -2.57 -15.30 -14.85
CA LEU A 440 -3.80 -15.03 -14.10
C LEU A 440 -4.91 -16.01 -14.44
N PHE A 441 -5.16 -16.25 -15.73
CA PHE A 441 -6.23 -17.12 -16.17
C PHE A 441 -5.95 -18.59 -15.86
N GLU A 442 -4.72 -19.04 -16.09
CA GLU A 442 -4.32 -20.41 -15.74
C GLU A 442 -4.41 -20.62 -14.23
N ALA A 443 -3.92 -19.68 -13.42
CA ALA A 443 -4.02 -19.77 -11.96
C ALA A 443 -5.46 -19.79 -11.46
N LEU A 444 -6.36 -18.97 -12.03
CA LEU A 444 -7.77 -18.96 -11.66
C LEU A 444 -8.46 -20.28 -12.03
N GLN A 445 -8.21 -20.80 -13.23
CA GLN A 445 -8.80 -22.06 -13.69
C GLN A 445 -8.31 -23.26 -12.88
N ASP A 446 -7.05 -23.27 -12.46
CA ASP A 446 -6.48 -24.31 -11.61
C ASP A 446 -7.15 -24.34 -10.22
N VAL A 447 -7.40 -23.16 -9.64
CA VAL A 447 -7.91 -23.00 -8.27
C VAL A 447 -9.43 -23.10 -8.20
N MET A 448 -10.13 -22.55 -9.19
CA MET A 448 -11.60 -22.58 -9.28
C MET A 448 -12.08 -23.11 -10.64
N PRO A 449 -11.99 -24.44 -10.86
CA PRO A 449 -12.48 -25.04 -12.10
C PRO A 449 -13.96 -24.72 -12.35
N GLY A 450 -14.27 -24.24 -13.55
CA GLY A 450 -15.62 -23.88 -13.96
C GLY A 450 -15.96 -22.39 -13.86
N VAL A 451 -15.08 -21.56 -13.28
CA VAL A 451 -15.13 -20.11 -13.47
C VAL A 451 -14.60 -19.80 -14.86
N ASP A 452 -15.35 -19.03 -15.65
CA ASP A 452 -14.85 -18.46 -16.91
C ASP A 452 -14.04 -17.19 -16.60
N PRO A 453 -12.70 -17.19 -16.80
CA PRO A 453 -11.88 -16.01 -16.53
C PRO A 453 -12.30 -14.80 -17.36
N MET A 454 -12.87 -14.99 -18.55
CA MET A 454 -13.30 -13.88 -19.40
C MET A 454 -14.48 -13.10 -18.82
N LEU A 455 -15.26 -13.72 -17.93
CA LEU A 455 -16.41 -13.10 -17.29
C LEU A 455 -16.11 -12.69 -15.84
N ALA A 456 -15.24 -13.43 -15.15
CA ALA A 456 -14.93 -13.21 -13.75
C ALA A 456 -13.78 -12.24 -13.51
N VAL A 457 -12.90 -12.02 -14.50
CA VAL A 457 -11.70 -11.20 -14.35
C VAL A 457 -11.83 -9.86 -15.06
N THR A 458 -11.72 -8.77 -14.29
CA THR A 458 -11.53 -7.41 -14.81
C THR A 458 -10.05 -7.05 -14.75
N ARG A 459 -9.41 -6.86 -15.90
CA ARG A 459 -7.98 -6.50 -16.04
C ARG A 459 -7.83 -4.99 -16.22
N VAL A 460 -7.60 -4.28 -15.12
CA VAL A 460 -7.54 -2.81 -15.12
C VAL A 460 -6.39 -2.28 -15.96
N GLY A 461 -5.23 -2.94 -15.91
CA GLY A 461 -4.04 -2.54 -16.66
C GLY A 461 -4.18 -2.68 -18.18
N GLU A 462 -5.13 -3.48 -18.67
CA GLU A 462 -5.43 -3.59 -20.10
C GLU A 462 -6.06 -2.31 -20.65
N SER A 463 -7.00 -1.73 -19.90
CA SER A 463 -7.69 -0.49 -20.29
C SER A 463 -6.90 0.77 -19.88
N CYS A 464 -6.25 0.74 -18.72
CA CYS A 464 -5.67 1.92 -18.09
C CYS A 464 -4.13 1.97 -18.16
N GLY A 465 -3.46 0.97 -18.73
CA GLY A 465 -2.00 0.95 -18.86
C GLY A 465 -1.25 0.72 -17.54
N ASP A 466 0.01 1.16 -17.49
CA ASP A 466 0.86 1.16 -16.29
C ASP A 466 0.53 2.36 -15.42
N LEU A 467 -0.10 2.08 -14.27
CA LEU A 467 -0.55 3.06 -13.29
C LEU A 467 0.52 3.41 -12.24
N GLY A 468 1.77 2.96 -12.45
CA GLY A 468 2.87 3.27 -11.56
C GLY A 468 2.60 2.89 -10.10
N VAL A 469 2.83 3.79 -9.15
CA VAL A 469 2.57 3.53 -7.72
C VAL A 469 1.08 3.42 -7.39
N ALA A 470 0.18 4.08 -8.15
CA ALA A 470 -1.27 4.02 -7.92
C ALA A 470 -1.85 2.61 -8.17
N ARG A 471 -1.18 1.78 -8.99
CA ARG A 471 -1.58 0.37 -9.20
C ARG A 471 -1.64 -0.44 -7.90
N ALA A 472 -0.91 -0.01 -6.87
CA ALA A 472 -0.91 -0.67 -5.57
C ALA A 472 -2.29 -0.61 -4.89
N LEU A 473 -3.15 0.36 -5.21
CA LEU A 473 -4.47 0.53 -4.58
C LEU A 473 -5.63 0.24 -5.53
N VAL A 474 -5.48 0.56 -6.81
CA VAL A 474 -6.58 0.58 -7.79
C VAL A 474 -7.37 -0.74 -7.85
N PRO A 475 -6.76 -1.94 -7.94
CA PRO A 475 -7.51 -3.19 -7.93
C PRO A 475 -8.37 -3.39 -6.68
N SER A 476 -7.87 -3.02 -5.50
CA SER A 476 -8.64 -3.13 -4.24
C SER A 476 -9.77 -2.11 -4.15
N ALA A 477 -9.52 -0.87 -4.58
CA ALA A 477 -10.56 0.16 -4.64
C ALA A 477 -11.70 -0.24 -5.60
N LEU A 478 -11.36 -0.69 -6.82
CA LEU A 478 -12.36 -1.15 -7.78
C LEU A 478 -13.08 -2.42 -7.34
N ALA A 479 -12.41 -3.34 -6.64
CA ALA A 479 -13.07 -4.51 -6.07
C ALA A 479 -14.06 -4.11 -4.97
N CYS A 480 -13.78 -3.07 -4.17
CA CYS A 480 -14.76 -2.54 -3.22
C CYS A 480 -15.98 -1.95 -3.95
N ALA A 481 -15.75 -1.10 -4.95
CA ALA A 481 -16.83 -0.52 -5.76
C ALA A 481 -17.67 -1.60 -6.44
N ALA A 482 -17.04 -2.65 -6.97
CA ALA A 482 -17.72 -3.79 -7.57
C ALA A 482 -18.63 -4.52 -6.58
N LEU A 483 -18.17 -4.73 -5.34
CA LEU A 483 -18.97 -5.37 -4.29
C LEU A 483 -20.14 -4.49 -3.83
N ARG A 484 -19.96 -3.18 -3.80
CA ARG A 484 -21.03 -2.24 -3.45
C ARG A 484 -22.07 -2.09 -4.56
N ALA A 485 -21.64 -2.12 -5.81
CA ALA A 485 -22.51 -2.04 -6.99
C ALA A 485 -23.20 -3.38 -7.30
N GLY A 486 -22.69 -4.50 -6.80
CA GLY A 486 -23.18 -5.83 -7.12
C GLY A 486 -24.56 -6.14 -6.53
N ASP A 487 -25.47 -6.67 -7.36
CA ASP A 487 -26.81 -7.10 -6.93
C ASP A 487 -26.80 -8.41 -6.11
N LYS A 488 -25.67 -9.13 -6.10
CA LYS A 488 -25.52 -10.41 -5.42
C LYS A 488 -24.99 -10.17 -4.00
N PRO A 489 -25.82 -10.30 -2.94
CA PRO A 489 -25.41 -9.99 -1.56
C PRO A 489 -24.29 -10.88 -1.00
N ASP A 490 -24.06 -12.02 -1.63
CA ASP A 490 -23.03 -12.99 -1.26
C ASP A 490 -21.84 -12.99 -2.21
N GLN A 491 -21.75 -12.04 -3.15
CA GLN A 491 -20.61 -11.92 -4.02
C GLN A 491 -19.37 -11.53 -3.22
N VAL A 492 -18.23 -12.15 -3.54
CA VAL A 492 -16.94 -11.82 -2.95
C VAL A 492 -15.97 -11.47 -4.06
N ALA A 493 -14.92 -10.75 -3.71
CA ALA A 493 -13.91 -10.31 -4.66
C ALA A 493 -12.51 -10.67 -4.20
N VAL A 494 -11.59 -10.80 -5.15
CA VAL A 494 -10.16 -10.75 -4.88
C VAL A 494 -9.53 -9.66 -5.74
N ALA A 495 -8.71 -8.81 -5.12
CA ALA A 495 -7.85 -7.88 -5.82
C ALA A 495 -6.48 -8.52 -6.02
N THR A 496 -6.01 -8.58 -7.26
CA THR A 496 -4.80 -9.33 -7.66
C THR A 496 -3.78 -8.41 -8.31
N HIS A 497 -2.55 -8.44 -7.81
CA HIS A 497 -1.42 -7.68 -8.33
C HIS A 497 -0.40 -8.64 -8.96
N VAL A 498 -0.31 -8.60 -10.28
CA VAL A 498 0.53 -9.46 -11.12
C VAL A 498 1.42 -8.65 -12.06
N GLN A 499 1.28 -7.33 -12.13
CA GLN A 499 2.04 -6.52 -13.10
C GLN A 499 3.56 -6.58 -12.86
N SER A 500 4.00 -6.69 -11.60
CA SER A 500 5.41 -6.95 -11.24
C SER A 500 5.96 -8.19 -11.94
N SER A 501 7.26 -8.16 -12.27
CA SER A 501 7.95 -9.29 -12.89
C SER A 501 8.08 -10.48 -11.92
N HIS A 502 8.06 -10.26 -10.60
CA HIS A 502 8.28 -11.31 -9.61
C HIS A 502 7.18 -11.38 -8.55
N ASP A 503 6.73 -10.23 -8.06
CA ASP A 503 5.88 -10.17 -6.87
C ASP A 503 4.41 -10.42 -7.22
N ARG A 504 3.73 -11.20 -6.38
CA ARG A 504 2.30 -11.51 -6.49
C ARG A 504 1.62 -11.14 -5.19
N VAL A 505 0.58 -10.33 -5.27
CA VAL A 505 -0.25 -10.00 -4.12
C VAL A 505 -1.70 -10.31 -4.44
N VAL A 506 -2.38 -10.97 -3.50
CA VAL A 506 -3.82 -11.23 -3.58
C VAL A 506 -4.46 -10.76 -2.29
N VAL A 507 -5.47 -9.91 -2.41
CA VAL A 507 -6.24 -9.37 -1.28
C VAL A 507 -7.66 -9.90 -1.38
N ALA A 508 -8.09 -10.67 -0.38
CA ALA A 508 -9.47 -11.12 -0.30
C ALA A 508 -10.37 -9.98 0.21
N LEU A 509 -11.55 -9.86 -0.40
CA LEU A 509 -12.55 -8.85 -0.09
C LEU A 509 -13.94 -9.48 -0.03
N ALA A 510 -14.78 -9.00 0.90
CA ALA A 510 -16.16 -9.45 1.03
C ALA A 510 -17.06 -8.32 1.56
N PRO A 511 -18.33 -8.29 1.15
CA PRO A 511 -19.29 -7.32 1.67
C PRO A 511 -19.49 -7.52 3.18
N TRP A 512 -19.85 -6.43 3.88
CA TRP A 512 -20.26 -6.53 5.27
C TRP A 512 -21.40 -7.52 5.45
N ARG A 513 -21.27 -8.39 6.45
CA ARG A 513 -22.37 -9.17 6.99
C ARG A 513 -22.45 -8.81 8.46
N ALA A 514 -23.62 -8.36 8.91
CA ALA A 514 -23.88 -8.34 10.34
C ALA A 514 -23.78 -9.79 10.83
N GLU A 515 -22.81 -10.09 11.69
CA GLU A 515 -22.80 -11.40 12.34
C GLU A 515 -24.12 -11.55 13.10
N PRO A 516 -24.83 -12.67 12.98
CA PRO A 516 -25.97 -12.92 13.83
C PRO A 516 -25.45 -12.90 15.27
N VAL A 517 -25.96 -11.98 16.08
CA VAL A 517 -25.69 -11.95 17.52
C VAL A 517 -26.01 -13.35 18.04
N ALA A 518 -24.98 -14.07 18.51
CA ALA A 518 -25.18 -15.37 19.13
C ALA A 518 -26.18 -15.18 20.29
N ALA A 519 -27.37 -15.79 20.14
CA ALA A 519 -28.47 -15.68 21.08
C ALA A 519 -28.20 -16.42 22.40
#